data_AF-A0A2M7TFY1-F1
#
_entry.id   AF-A0A2M7TFY1-F1
#
_cell.length_a   1.000
_cell.length_b   1.000
_cell.length_c   1.000
_cell.angle_alpha   90.00
_cell.angle_beta   90.00
_cell.angle_gamma   90.00
#
_symmetry.space_group_name_H-M   'P 1'
#
loop_
_entity.id
_entity.type
_entity.pdbx_description
1 polymer ?
#
loop_
_entity_poly.entity_id
_entity_poly.type
_entity_poly.pdbx_seq_one_letter_code
_entity_poly.pdbx_strand_id
1 'polypeptide(L)'
;FDVDRTLVAPVVYSQLPHRVTETGVLLLQDMVDKLAFFFWSFEMFLREQEHDCERQSPLYFRVDAYIHDGVLWILEVNTAFVDGWGVALNLSRASGIKIIENDLDFPIDFATEDDVYLPELELTVDEINQLRRLKRQVVPFKKRGLYERSTYVYGHCGNKNRTDIEPYNGVALDDKRHLAAFSTFWNDTSVRIPPMYVDQTTPWTDLPEDIVLKFSDKASPLAKSMRESVLFGKPSGKAKFWRRSYQEGDVIAQKIVEPLKHRGLNSQLVILAIGHTPVAGYVQFSERRIVNDNSIHGPILFEK
;
A
#
# COMPACT_ATOMS: atom_id res chain seq x y z
N PHE A 1 4.26 -18.60 13.83
CA PHE A 1 4.26 -17.51 14.81
C PHE A 1 3.19 -17.81 15.83
N ASP A 2 3.47 -17.62 17.12
CA ASP A 2 2.44 -17.80 18.15
C ASP A 2 1.60 -16.53 18.22
N VAL A 3 0.31 -16.63 17.87
CA VAL A 3 -0.60 -15.48 17.81
C VAL A 3 -1.56 -15.53 18.98
N ASP A 4 -1.47 -14.56 19.89
CA ASP A 4 -2.44 -14.37 20.97
C ASP A 4 -3.77 -13.85 20.41
N ARG A 5 -4.71 -14.77 20.21
CA ARG A 5 -6.05 -14.48 19.69
C ARG A 5 -6.88 -13.56 20.60
N THR A 6 -6.51 -13.40 21.87
CA THR A 6 -7.21 -12.47 22.78
C THR A 6 -6.87 -11.01 22.49
N LEU A 7 -5.75 -10.75 21.80
CA LEU A 7 -5.30 -9.41 21.43
C LEU A 7 -5.73 -9.00 20.02
N VAL A 8 -6.15 -9.97 19.20
CA VAL A 8 -6.56 -9.75 17.82
C VAL A 8 -7.85 -8.93 17.79
N ALA A 9 -7.83 -7.83 17.04
CA ALA A 9 -9.00 -6.98 16.87
C ALA A 9 -10.18 -7.80 16.32
N PRO A 10 -11.41 -7.65 16.84
CA PRO A 10 -12.55 -8.45 16.39
C PRO A 10 -12.96 -8.13 14.94
N VAL A 11 -12.81 -6.87 14.54
CA VAL A 11 -13.22 -6.31 13.25
C VAL A 11 -12.13 -5.35 12.77
N VAL A 12 -11.93 -5.29 11.46
CA VAL A 12 -10.95 -4.38 10.83
C VAL A 12 -11.61 -3.44 9.83
N TYR A 13 -12.65 -3.86 9.09
CA TYR A 13 -13.36 -3.00 8.15
C TYR A 13 -14.86 -3.18 8.27
N SER A 14 -15.60 -2.09 8.46
CA SER A 14 -17.05 -2.09 8.67
C SER A 14 -17.47 -3.10 9.76
N GLN A 15 -17.96 -4.28 9.37
CA GLN A 15 -18.36 -5.38 10.26
C GLN A 15 -17.62 -6.71 9.92
N LEU A 16 -16.58 -6.64 9.08
CA LEU A 16 -15.84 -7.80 8.63
C LEU A 16 -14.91 -8.31 9.74
N PRO A 17 -15.03 -9.58 10.14
CA PRO A 17 -14.21 -10.13 11.21
C PRO A 17 -12.75 -10.21 10.79
N HIS A 18 -11.84 -9.89 11.71
CA HIS A 18 -10.42 -10.05 11.47
C HIS A 18 -10.04 -11.54 11.50
N ARG A 19 -9.81 -12.12 10.33
CA ARG A 19 -9.42 -13.53 10.20
C ARG A 19 -7.90 -13.63 10.24
N VAL A 20 -7.37 -14.36 11.22
CA VAL A 20 -5.91 -14.46 11.44
C VAL A 20 -5.39 -15.90 11.41
N THR A 21 -4.12 -16.05 11.06
CA THR A 21 -3.35 -17.31 11.05
C THR A 21 -1.99 -17.14 11.71
N GLU A 22 -1.45 -18.25 12.22
CA GLU A 22 -0.09 -18.36 12.76
C GLU A 22 0.98 -18.51 11.67
N THR A 23 0.54 -18.78 10.44
CA THR A 23 1.42 -18.79 9.26
C THR A 23 1.76 -17.36 8.87
N GLY A 24 3.04 -17.03 8.88
CA GLY A 24 3.52 -15.71 8.54
C GLY A 24 4.71 -15.78 7.58
N VAL A 25 5.33 -14.62 7.36
CA VAL A 25 6.52 -14.49 6.52
C VAL A 25 7.66 -13.89 7.35
N LEU A 26 8.86 -14.43 7.15
CA LEU A 26 10.11 -13.84 7.62
C LEU A 26 10.81 -13.18 6.43
N LEU A 27 11.08 -11.88 6.52
CA LEU A 27 11.96 -11.17 5.60
C LEU A 27 13.35 -11.10 6.24
N LEU A 28 14.32 -11.74 5.60
CA LEU A 28 15.71 -11.79 6.07
C LEU A 28 16.38 -10.42 5.97
N GLN A 29 17.41 -10.20 6.79
CA GLN A 29 18.13 -8.92 6.90
C GLN A 29 18.47 -8.29 5.54
N ASP A 30 19.09 -9.05 4.63
CA ASP A 30 19.48 -8.54 3.30
C ASP A 30 18.27 -7.98 2.55
N MET A 31 17.14 -8.69 2.55
CA MET A 31 15.93 -8.20 1.90
C MET A 31 15.34 -6.96 2.58
N VAL A 32 15.45 -6.86 3.90
CA VAL A 32 15.02 -5.68 4.66
C VAL A 32 15.90 -4.47 4.32
N ASP A 33 17.22 -4.64 4.24
CA ASP A 33 18.17 -3.60 3.85
C ASP A 33 17.91 -3.13 2.40
N LYS A 34 17.68 -4.06 1.48
CA LYS A 34 17.30 -3.74 0.08
C LYS A 34 15.98 -3.01 -0.01
N LEU A 35 15.01 -3.37 0.82
CA LEU A 35 13.72 -2.71 0.86
C LEU A 35 13.83 -1.29 1.45
N ALA A 36 14.67 -1.09 2.47
CA ALA A 36 14.98 0.24 2.98
C ALA A 36 15.65 1.12 1.90
N PHE A 37 16.60 0.56 1.15
CA PHE A 37 17.24 1.26 0.03
C PHE A 37 16.26 1.57 -1.11
N PHE A 38 15.30 0.67 -1.37
CA PHE A 38 14.20 0.89 -2.30
C PHE A 38 13.37 2.11 -1.88
N PHE A 39 12.91 2.16 -0.64
CA PHE A 39 12.10 3.27 -0.15
C PHE A 39 12.85 4.61 -0.20
N TRP A 40 14.12 4.61 0.23
CA TRP A 40 14.96 5.80 0.12
C TRP A 40 15.09 6.29 -1.33
N SER A 41 15.40 5.38 -2.25
CA SER A 41 15.59 5.71 -3.67
C SER A 41 14.29 6.19 -4.33
N PHE A 42 13.17 5.55 -3.99
CA PHE A 42 11.85 5.92 -4.51
C PHE A 42 11.40 7.28 -3.96
N GLU A 43 11.63 7.55 -2.68
CA GLU A 43 11.37 8.85 -2.08
C GLU A 43 12.17 9.97 -2.77
N MET A 44 13.47 9.75 -3.01
CA MET A 44 14.29 10.74 -3.73
C MET A 44 13.78 10.96 -5.15
N PHE A 45 13.43 9.89 -5.86
CA PHE A 45 12.82 9.99 -7.19
C PHE A 45 11.53 10.81 -7.18
N LEU A 46 10.62 10.57 -6.23
CA LEU A 46 9.37 11.33 -6.11
C LEU A 46 9.62 12.82 -5.84
N ARG A 47 10.58 13.14 -4.97
CA ARG A 47 10.95 14.53 -4.66
C ARG A 47 11.54 15.28 -5.86
N GLU A 48 12.25 14.59 -6.74
CA GLU A 48 12.74 15.18 -8.00
C GLU A 48 11.63 15.43 -9.03
N GLN A 49 10.64 14.53 -9.10
CA GLN A 49 9.51 14.66 -10.04
C GLN A 49 8.47 15.69 -9.59
N GLU A 50 8.24 15.80 -8.28
CA GLU A 50 7.24 16.70 -7.69
C GLU A 50 7.94 17.78 -6.86
N HIS A 51 8.22 18.94 -7.48
CA HIS A 51 8.89 20.10 -6.86
C HIS A 51 8.19 20.65 -5.59
N ASP A 52 6.96 20.22 -5.29
CA ASP A 52 6.19 20.64 -4.11
C ASP A 52 6.34 19.68 -2.91
N CYS A 53 7.10 18.59 -3.04
CA CYS A 53 7.33 17.62 -1.97
C CYS A 53 8.36 18.08 -0.93
N GLU A 54 8.88 19.31 -1.01
CA GLU A 54 9.88 19.87 -0.08
C GLU A 54 9.39 20.04 1.38
N ARG A 55 8.15 19.66 1.71
CA ARG A 55 7.66 19.67 3.09
C ARG A 55 8.31 18.55 3.91
N GLN A 56 8.75 18.94 5.11
CA GLN A 56 9.67 18.23 6.02
C GLN A 56 9.11 16.96 6.72
N SER A 57 8.06 16.32 6.21
CA SER A 57 7.52 15.08 6.81
C SER A 57 8.05 13.85 6.06
N PRO A 58 8.37 12.74 6.76
CA PRO A 58 8.63 11.48 6.08
C PRO A 58 7.41 11.06 5.25
N LEU A 59 7.63 10.50 4.06
CA LEU A 59 6.57 9.85 3.31
C LEU A 59 6.17 8.54 4.02
N TYR A 60 4.90 8.16 3.90
CA TYR A 60 4.40 6.90 4.43
C TYR A 60 4.17 5.96 3.25
N PHE A 61 4.71 4.75 3.29
CA PHE A 61 4.51 3.81 2.21
C PHE A 61 3.65 2.63 2.65
N ARG A 62 2.66 2.26 1.83
CA ARG A 62 2.06 0.92 1.79
C ARG A 62 2.46 0.26 0.49
N VAL A 63 3.03 -0.92 0.61
CA VAL A 63 3.47 -1.72 -0.51
C VAL A 63 2.65 -2.99 -0.58
N ASP A 64 2.01 -3.22 -1.73
CA ASP A 64 1.55 -4.54 -2.10
C ASP A 64 2.68 -5.27 -2.83
N ALA A 65 3.08 -6.43 -2.32
CA ALA A 65 4.15 -7.23 -2.89
C ALA A 65 3.81 -8.72 -2.97
N TYR A 66 4.40 -9.41 -3.92
CA TYR A 66 4.46 -10.87 -3.95
C TYR A 66 5.86 -11.35 -3.62
N ILE A 67 5.95 -12.50 -2.95
CA ILE A 67 7.19 -13.27 -2.89
C ILE A 67 7.08 -14.39 -3.91
N HIS A 68 8.11 -14.55 -4.74
CA HIS A 68 8.25 -15.65 -5.67
C HIS A 68 9.73 -15.96 -5.87
N ASP A 69 10.12 -17.23 -5.77
CA ASP A 69 11.52 -17.69 -5.94
C ASP A 69 12.56 -16.89 -5.13
N GLY A 70 12.22 -16.52 -3.89
CA GLY A 70 13.12 -15.76 -3.01
C GLY A 70 13.27 -14.28 -3.38
N VAL A 71 12.48 -13.78 -4.33
CA VAL A 71 12.44 -12.38 -4.74
C VAL A 71 11.16 -11.71 -4.23
N LEU A 72 11.30 -10.50 -3.69
CA LEU A 72 10.19 -9.62 -3.33
C LEU A 72 9.81 -8.74 -4.53
N TRP A 73 8.66 -8.99 -5.12
CA TRP A 73 8.13 -8.27 -6.26
C TRP A 73 7.16 -7.16 -5.80
N ILE A 74 7.57 -5.91 -5.94
CA ILE A 74 6.80 -4.72 -5.60
C ILE A 74 5.75 -4.47 -6.69
N LEU A 75 4.47 -4.64 -6.37
CA LEU A 75 3.37 -4.55 -7.34
C LEU A 75 2.72 -3.17 -7.37
N GLU A 76 2.59 -2.55 -6.21
CA GLU A 76 2.00 -1.23 -5.99
C GLU A 76 2.67 -0.57 -4.80
N VAL A 77 2.89 0.74 -4.89
CA VAL A 77 3.35 1.59 -3.78
C VAL A 77 2.34 2.72 -3.65
N ASN A 78 1.73 2.82 -2.49
CA ASN A 78 0.94 3.98 -2.07
C ASN A 78 1.77 4.80 -1.09
N THR A 79 1.72 6.10 -1.24
CA THR A 79 2.45 7.12 -0.48
C THR A 79 1.54 7.95 0.43
N ALA A 80 0.23 7.94 0.13
CA ALA A 80 -0.81 8.17 1.12
C ALA A 80 -0.77 7.06 2.14
N PHE A 81 -0.83 7.41 3.42
CA PHE A 81 -1.18 6.43 4.43
C PHE A 81 -2.60 5.93 4.18
N VAL A 82 -2.66 4.63 4.13
CA VAL A 82 -3.75 3.87 3.55
C VAL A 82 -4.03 2.75 4.52
N ASP A 83 -5.04 2.00 4.17
CA ASP A 83 -5.56 0.87 4.91
C ASP A 83 -4.47 -0.15 5.30
N GLY A 84 -4.56 -0.68 6.52
CA GLY A 84 -3.77 -1.82 6.97
C GLY A 84 -2.78 -1.53 8.09
N TRP A 85 -2.57 -0.29 8.52
CA TRP A 85 -1.72 0.02 9.67
C TRP A 85 -2.24 -0.63 10.95
N GLY A 86 -3.53 -0.52 11.24
CA GLY A 86 -4.14 -1.11 12.44
C GLY A 86 -4.01 -2.62 12.42
N VAL A 87 -4.24 -3.24 11.25
CA VAL A 87 -4.05 -4.68 11.02
C VAL A 87 -2.60 -5.09 11.31
N ALA A 88 -1.63 -4.39 10.72
CA ALA A 88 -0.21 -4.71 10.82
C ALA A 88 0.32 -4.57 12.26
N LEU A 89 -0.03 -3.47 12.93
CA LEU A 89 0.40 -3.19 14.30
C LEU A 89 -0.25 -4.17 15.29
N ASN A 90 -1.56 -4.42 15.15
CA ASN A 90 -2.29 -5.37 15.98
C ASN A 90 -1.75 -6.79 15.83
N LEU A 91 -1.50 -7.25 14.60
CA LEU A 91 -0.90 -8.56 14.34
C LEU A 91 0.53 -8.67 14.87
N SER A 92 1.31 -7.61 14.76
CA SER A 92 2.67 -7.59 15.31
C SER A 92 2.63 -7.77 16.83
N ARG A 93 1.78 -6.99 17.53
CA ARG A 93 1.59 -7.11 18.98
C ARG A 93 1.07 -8.49 19.38
N ALA A 94 0.02 -8.97 18.70
CA ALA A 94 -0.55 -10.29 18.97
C ALA A 94 0.45 -11.43 18.73
N SER A 95 1.44 -11.24 17.85
CA SER A 95 2.47 -12.23 17.53
C SER A 95 3.77 -12.05 18.32
N GLY A 96 3.83 -11.11 19.26
CA GLY A 96 5.04 -10.79 20.01
C GLY A 96 6.17 -10.17 19.16
N ILE A 97 5.87 -9.66 17.97
CA ILE A 97 6.84 -9.01 17.08
C ILE A 97 7.05 -7.59 17.57
N LYS A 98 8.29 -7.28 17.94
CA LYS A 98 8.65 -5.97 18.48
C LYS A 98 8.78 -4.93 17.36
N ILE A 99 8.05 -3.84 17.49
CA ILE A 99 8.18 -2.64 16.64
C ILE A 99 9.14 -1.66 17.34
N ILE A 100 10.09 -1.09 16.58
CA ILE A 100 11.03 -0.10 17.12
C ILE A 100 10.33 1.25 17.19
N GLU A 101 10.02 1.70 18.41
CA GLU A 101 9.23 2.91 18.66
C GLU A 101 9.86 4.18 18.08
N ASN A 102 11.19 4.27 18.00
CA ASN A 102 11.91 5.45 17.51
C ASN A 102 11.60 5.75 16.03
N ASP A 103 11.22 4.74 15.26
CA ASP A 103 10.97 4.84 13.82
C ASP A 103 9.54 5.32 13.50
N LEU A 104 8.69 5.52 14.53
CA LEU A 104 7.27 5.85 14.38
C LEU A 104 6.98 7.36 14.44
N ASP A 105 7.19 8.10 13.36
CA ASP A 105 6.67 9.47 13.25
C ASP A 105 5.26 9.42 12.65
N PHE A 106 4.23 9.66 13.47
CA PHE A 106 2.82 9.68 13.03
C PHE A 106 2.17 11.00 13.48
N PRO A 107 1.18 11.52 12.72
CA PRO A 107 0.39 12.67 13.14
C PRO A 107 -0.31 12.45 14.49
N ILE A 108 -0.71 13.54 15.15
CA ILE A 108 -1.45 13.48 16.42
C ILE A 108 -2.93 13.15 16.16
N ASP A 109 -3.50 13.77 15.13
CA ASP A 109 -4.92 13.67 14.81
C ASP A 109 -5.13 12.80 13.57
N PHE A 110 -6.19 12.00 13.59
CA PHE A 110 -6.58 11.11 12.51
C PHE A 110 -8.06 11.32 12.17
N ALA A 111 -8.45 11.24 10.91
CA ALA A 111 -9.85 11.32 10.47
C ALA A 111 -10.10 10.37 9.29
N THR A 112 -11.37 10.05 9.00
CA THR A 112 -11.78 9.32 7.79
C THR A 112 -12.99 10.00 7.17
N GLU A 113 -13.08 10.01 5.83
CA GLU A 113 -14.30 10.44 5.13
C GLU A 113 -15.40 9.38 5.13
N ASP A 114 -14.99 8.11 5.20
CA ASP A 114 -15.87 6.96 5.04
C ASP A 114 -15.84 6.10 6.31
N ASP A 115 -17.02 5.94 6.90
CA ASP A 115 -17.23 5.21 8.15
C ASP A 115 -16.87 3.72 8.03
N VAL A 116 -16.80 3.17 6.80
CA VAL A 116 -16.35 1.78 6.60
C VAL A 116 -14.93 1.52 7.09
N TYR A 117 -14.08 2.56 7.13
CA TYR A 117 -12.70 2.48 7.58
C TYR A 117 -12.50 2.90 9.04
N LEU A 118 -13.53 3.43 9.70
CA LEU A 118 -13.42 3.89 11.08
C LEU A 118 -12.90 2.80 12.04
N PRO A 119 -13.34 1.52 11.96
CA PRO A 119 -12.80 0.47 12.83
C PRO A 119 -11.29 0.25 12.66
N GLU A 120 -10.78 0.33 11.42
CA GLU A 120 -9.35 0.20 11.13
C GLU A 120 -8.58 1.39 11.71
N LEU A 121 -9.12 2.60 11.54
CA LEU A 121 -8.50 3.84 11.98
C LEU A 121 -8.41 3.91 13.52
N GLU A 122 -9.49 3.52 14.20
CA GLU A 122 -9.53 3.41 15.66
C GLU A 122 -8.50 2.38 16.15
N LEU A 123 -8.45 1.21 15.51
CA LEU A 123 -7.44 0.19 15.82
C LEU A 123 -6.02 0.72 15.62
N THR A 124 -5.76 1.45 14.53
CA THR A 124 -4.47 2.06 14.27
C THR A 124 -4.07 3.03 15.38
N VAL A 125 -4.97 3.93 15.76
CA VAL A 125 -4.73 4.90 16.83
C VAL A 125 -4.48 4.21 18.17
N ASP A 126 -5.27 3.20 18.51
CA ASP A 126 -5.11 2.42 19.74
C ASP A 126 -3.75 1.72 19.79
N GLU A 127 -3.34 1.05 18.71
CA GLU A 127 -2.04 0.36 18.65
C GLU A 127 -0.85 1.35 18.70
N ILE A 128 -0.94 2.49 18.03
CA ILE A 128 0.07 3.56 18.14
C ILE A 128 0.17 4.08 19.58
N ASN A 129 -0.95 4.25 20.27
CA ASN A 129 -1.01 4.70 21.67
C ASN A 129 -0.44 3.66 22.65
N GLN A 130 -0.55 2.36 22.34
CA GLN A 130 0.11 1.30 23.12
C GLN A 130 1.63 1.32 22.93
N LEU A 131 2.10 1.56 21.69
CA LEU A 131 3.52 1.61 21.35
C LEU A 131 4.21 2.84 21.92
N ARG A 132 3.60 4.02 21.77
CA ARG A 132 4.15 5.29 22.23
C ARG A 132 3.21 5.88 23.25
N ARG A 133 3.69 6.25 24.43
CA ARG A 133 2.94 6.97 25.49
C ARG A 133 2.49 8.39 25.10
N LEU A 134 2.28 8.69 23.83
CA LEU A 134 1.72 9.96 23.34
C LEU A 134 0.29 9.69 22.88
N LYS A 135 -0.64 10.58 23.25
CA LYS A 135 -2.06 10.43 22.95
C LYS A 135 -2.37 10.91 21.53
N ARG A 136 -2.63 9.95 20.64
CA ARG A 136 -3.24 10.14 19.31
C ARG A 136 -4.74 9.96 19.44
N GLN A 137 -5.48 10.58 18.54
CA GLN A 137 -6.94 10.56 18.60
C GLN A 137 -7.56 10.62 17.20
N VAL A 138 -8.76 10.02 17.11
CA VAL A 138 -9.63 10.20 15.95
C VAL A 138 -10.45 11.48 16.15
N VAL A 139 -10.45 12.36 15.15
CA VAL A 139 -11.18 13.63 15.12
C VAL A 139 -12.20 13.64 13.98
N PRO A 140 -13.27 14.45 14.06
CA PRO A 140 -14.26 14.54 12.99
C PRO A 140 -13.67 15.06 11.67
N PHE A 141 -14.07 14.44 10.55
CA PHE A 141 -13.64 14.87 9.23
C PHE A 141 -14.16 16.27 8.86
N LYS A 142 -13.26 17.14 8.36
CA LYS A 142 -13.58 18.52 7.95
C LYS A 142 -13.58 18.69 6.42
N LYS A 143 -14.77 18.60 5.81
CA LYS A 143 -14.96 18.77 4.35
C LYS A 143 -14.64 20.17 3.82
N ARG A 144 -14.91 21.23 4.59
CA ARG A 144 -14.78 22.64 4.17
C ARG A 144 -14.09 23.51 5.23
N GLY A 145 -13.03 23.00 5.86
CA GLY A 145 -12.27 23.74 6.86
C GLY A 145 -10.88 23.14 7.06
N LEU A 146 -10.00 23.92 7.71
CA LEU A 146 -8.65 23.46 8.07
C LEU A 146 -8.68 22.73 9.42
N TYR A 147 -7.83 21.73 9.56
CA TYR A 147 -7.47 21.19 10.86
C TYR A 147 -6.55 22.17 11.60
N GLU A 148 -6.64 22.16 12.92
CA GLU A 148 -5.80 23.02 13.77
C GLU A 148 -4.35 22.51 13.83
N ARG A 149 -4.17 21.23 13.53
CA ARG A 149 -2.90 20.52 13.48
C ARG A 149 -2.87 19.67 12.21
N SER A 150 -1.68 19.27 11.80
CA SER A 150 -1.51 18.26 10.76
C SER A 150 -2.29 17.00 11.15
N THR A 151 -3.21 16.60 10.27
CA THR A 151 -4.17 15.52 10.49
C THR A 151 -4.02 14.49 9.39
N TYR A 152 -3.89 13.24 9.78
CA TYR A 152 -3.96 12.14 8.83
C TYR A 152 -5.41 11.93 8.40
N VAL A 153 -5.73 11.97 7.10
CA VAL A 153 -7.10 11.69 6.64
C VAL A 153 -7.12 10.42 5.81
N TYR A 154 -7.63 9.36 6.42
CA TYR A 154 -7.81 8.07 5.78
C TYR A 154 -8.74 8.15 4.58
N GLY A 155 -8.35 7.49 3.48
CA GLY A 155 -9.14 7.43 2.24
C GLY A 155 -9.23 8.77 1.50
N HIS A 156 -8.56 9.80 2.01
CA HIS A 156 -8.49 11.11 1.38
C HIS A 156 -7.05 11.45 1.05
N CYS A 157 -6.83 11.83 -0.19
CA CYS A 157 -5.58 12.41 -0.59
C CYS A 157 -5.71 13.93 -0.54
N GLY A 158 -4.93 14.58 0.32
CA GLY A 158 -4.81 16.03 0.32
C GLY A 158 -4.45 16.52 -1.08
N ASN A 159 -5.07 17.60 -1.54
CA ASN A 159 -4.60 18.31 -2.74
C ASN A 159 -3.57 19.38 -2.34
N LYS A 160 -2.86 19.94 -3.32
CA LYS A 160 -1.83 20.98 -3.08
C LYS A 160 -2.31 22.20 -2.26
N ASN A 161 -3.63 22.39 -2.10
CA ASN A 161 -4.20 23.50 -1.34
C ASN A 161 -4.56 23.14 0.13
N ARG A 162 -4.42 21.87 0.55
CA ARG A 162 -4.74 21.37 1.91
C ARG A 162 -3.47 20.93 2.62
N THR A 163 -2.82 21.90 3.24
CA THR A 163 -1.52 21.78 3.91
C THR A 163 -1.58 21.20 5.32
N ASP A 164 -2.81 21.04 5.82
CA ASP A 164 -3.19 20.51 7.12
C ASP A 164 -3.51 19.00 7.08
N ILE A 165 -3.49 18.39 5.90
CA ILE A 165 -3.75 16.97 5.67
C ILE A 165 -2.46 16.27 5.23
N GLU A 166 -2.19 15.10 5.81
CA GLU A 166 -1.08 14.23 5.41
C GLU A 166 -1.54 12.98 4.65
N PRO A 167 -0.71 12.45 3.71
CA PRO A 167 0.41 13.19 3.15
C PRO A 167 -0.09 14.36 2.29
N TYR A 168 0.71 15.41 2.27
CA TYR A 168 0.52 16.49 1.32
C TYR A 168 0.64 15.98 -0.12
N ASN A 169 -0.37 16.24 -0.95
CA ASN A 169 -0.44 15.85 -2.37
C ASN A 169 -0.51 14.33 -2.66
N GLY A 170 -1.16 13.55 -1.77
CA GLY A 170 -1.26 12.09 -1.92
C GLY A 170 -1.81 11.59 -3.27
N VAL A 171 -2.68 12.35 -3.96
CA VAL A 171 -3.27 11.91 -5.25
C VAL A 171 -2.18 11.78 -6.31
N ALA A 172 -1.29 12.77 -6.38
CA ALA A 172 -0.20 12.75 -7.35
C ALA A 172 0.80 11.65 -6.99
N LEU A 173 1.17 11.57 -5.72
CA LEU A 173 2.21 10.64 -5.26
C LEU A 173 1.80 9.16 -5.34
N ASP A 174 0.50 8.86 -5.25
CA ASP A 174 -0.04 7.50 -5.41
C ASP A 174 -0.22 7.06 -6.88
N ASP A 175 0.10 7.93 -7.83
CA ASP A 175 0.01 7.59 -9.24
C ASP A 175 0.99 6.46 -9.59
N LYS A 176 0.45 5.35 -10.07
CA LYS A 176 1.24 4.15 -10.43
C LYS A 176 2.24 4.39 -11.55
N ARG A 177 2.11 5.50 -12.30
CA ARG A 177 3.10 5.94 -13.28
C ARG A 177 4.43 6.30 -12.64
N HIS A 178 4.46 6.74 -11.37
CA HIS A 178 5.72 6.94 -10.66
C HIS A 178 6.49 5.64 -10.46
N LEU A 179 5.81 4.56 -10.04
CA LEU A 179 6.44 3.24 -9.93
C LEU A 179 6.89 2.72 -11.31
N ALA A 180 6.09 2.96 -12.36
CA ALA A 180 6.46 2.58 -13.72
C ALA A 180 7.72 3.31 -14.21
N ALA A 181 7.81 4.63 -14.01
CA ALA A 181 8.98 5.40 -14.36
C ALA A 181 10.21 4.98 -13.52
N PHE A 182 10.04 4.83 -12.20
CA PHE A 182 11.10 4.37 -11.30
C PHE A 182 11.63 2.97 -11.66
N SER A 183 10.77 2.08 -12.18
CA SER A 183 11.16 0.73 -12.61
C SER A 183 12.23 0.72 -13.71
N THR A 184 12.40 1.82 -14.45
CA THR A 184 13.45 1.95 -15.48
C THR A 184 14.83 2.21 -14.90
N PHE A 185 14.91 2.71 -13.66
CA PHE A 185 16.16 3.00 -12.95
C PHE A 185 16.48 1.92 -11.91
N TRP A 186 15.45 1.30 -11.32
CA TRP A 186 15.62 0.31 -10.27
C TRP A 186 16.06 -1.05 -10.82
N ASN A 187 17.24 -1.51 -10.40
CA ASN A 187 17.81 -2.78 -10.84
C ASN A 187 18.48 -3.52 -9.66
N ASP A 188 17.64 -4.11 -8.79
CA ASP A 188 18.09 -5.01 -7.73
C ASP A 188 17.62 -6.45 -8.02
N THR A 189 18.30 -7.45 -7.44
CA THR A 189 18.00 -8.87 -7.68
C THR A 189 17.02 -9.46 -6.66
N SER A 190 16.96 -8.89 -5.46
CA SER A 190 16.19 -9.40 -4.31
C SER A 190 14.87 -8.65 -4.13
N VAL A 191 14.84 -7.35 -4.44
CA VAL A 191 13.62 -6.52 -4.45
C VAL A 191 13.41 -6.01 -5.88
N ARG A 192 12.35 -6.44 -6.55
CA ARG A 192 12.14 -6.16 -7.98
C ARG A 192 10.80 -5.49 -8.23
N ILE A 193 10.75 -4.67 -9.27
CA ILE A 193 9.49 -4.19 -9.83
C ILE A 193 9.23 -5.01 -11.11
N PRO A 194 8.04 -5.61 -11.29
CA PRO A 194 7.70 -6.26 -12.55
C PRO A 194 7.76 -5.25 -13.69
N PRO A 195 8.13 -5.64 -14.93
CA PRO A 195 8.06 -4.73 -16.08
C PRO A 195 6.72 -4.00 -16.17
N MET A 196 6.78 -2.67 -16.24
CA MET A 196 5.61 -1.80 -16.35
C MET A 196 5.62 -1.10 -17.71
N TYR A 197 4.44 -0.95 -18.29
CA TYR A 197 4.23 -0.42 -19.64
C TYR A 197 3.21 0.72 -19.58
N VAL A 198 3.56 1.84 -20.19
CA VAL A 198 2.72 3.03 -20.32
C VAL A 198 2.64 3.41 -21.80
N ASP A 199 1.57 4.09 -22.21
CA ASP A 199 1.31 4.35 -23.62
C ASP A 199 2.42 5.15 -24.31
N GLN A 200 3.12 6.02 -23.56
CA GLN A 200 4.20 6.85 -24.10
C GLN A 200 5.41 6.03 -24.53
N THR A 201 5.62 4.85 -23.93
CA THR A 201 6.80 4.01 -24.19
C THR A 201 6.47 2.70 -24.89
N THR A 202 5.26 2.17 -24.71
CA THR A 202 4.83 0.88 -25.27
C THR A 202 3.45 1.01 -25.89
N PRO A 203 3.32 0.98 -27.22
CA PRO A 203 2.01 0.98 -27.87
C PRO A 203 1.17 -0.23 -27.47
N TRP A 204 -0.16 -0.10 -27.47
CA TRP A 204 -1.10 -1.20 -27.18
C TRP A 204 -0.83 -2.47 -28.00
N THR A 205 -0.40 -2.32 -29.26
CA THR A 205 -0.08 -3.44 -30.15
C THR A 205 1.08 -4.28 -29.65
N ASP A 206 2.01 -3.65 -28.93
CA ASP A 206 3.29 -4.22 -28.52
C ASP A 206 3.25 -4.72 -27.07
N LEU A 207 2.15 -4.42 -26.36
CA LEU A 207 1.89 -5.00 -25.04
C LEU A 207 1.86 -6.53 -25.12
N PRO A 208 2.62 -7.22 -24.24
CA PRO A 208 2.58 -8.67 -24.16
C PRO A 208 1.23 -9.16 -23.62
N GLU A 209 0.96 -10.46 -23.79
CA GLU A 209 -0.32 -11.06 -23.39
C GLU A 209 -0.40 -11.32 -21.87
N ASP A 210 0.74 -11.58 -21.22
CA ASP A 210 0.88 -11.88 -19.79
C ASP A 210 0.96 -10.62 -18.92
N ILE A 211 -0.02 -9.73 -19.10
CA ILE A 211 -0.12 -8.45 -18.38
C ILE A 211 -1.32 -8.38 -17.45
N VAL A 212 -1.25 -7.48 -16.49
CA VAL A 212 -2.39 -6.98 -15.74
C VAL A 212 -2.55 -5.49 -16.05
N LEU A 213 -3.78 -5.09 -16.39
CA LEU A 213 -4.15 -3.69 -16.62
C LEU A 213 -4.73 -3.11 -15.33
N LYS A 214 -4.23 -1.95 -14.92
CA LYS A 214 -4.62 -1.25 -13.69
C LYS A 214 -4.81 0.24 -14.00
N PHE A 215 -5.84 0.86 -13.45
CA PHE A 215 -5.96 2.33 -13.51
C PHE A 215 -4.79 2.99 -12.76
N SER A 216 -4.20 4.02 -13.36
CA SER A 216 -3.12 4.81 -12.76
C SER A 216 -3.61 5.49 -11.48
N ASP A 217 -4.75 6.17 -11.56
CA ASP A 217 -5.48 6.79 -10.45
C ASP A 217 -6.80 6.04 -10.14
N LYS A 218 -6.85 5.41 -8.96
CA LYS A 218 -8.03 4.69 -8.43
C LYS A 218 -9.17 5.64 -8.03
N ALA A 219 -8.88 6.91 -7.75
CA ALA A 219 -9.87 7.91 -7.36
C ALA A 219 -10.57 8.57 -8.56
N SER A 220 -10.06 8.37 -9.77
CA SER A 220 -10.61 8.93 -11.00
C SER A 220 -12.09 8.56 -11.19
N PRO A 221 -12.93 9.46 -11.73
CA PRO A 221 -14.34 9.16 -12.03
C PRO A 221 -14.50 7.92 -12.92
N LEU A 222 -13.54 7.71 -13.83
CA LEU A 222 -13.50 6.56 -14.73
C LEU A 222 -13.31 5.26 -13.95
N ALA A 223 -12.32 5.20 -13.05
CA ALA A 223 -12.08 4.03 -12.20
C ALA A 223 -13.29 3.72 -11.30
N LYS A 224 -13.91 4.75 -10.69
CA LYS A 224 -15.11 4.61 -9.84
C LYS A 224 -16.34 4.11 -10.60
N SER A 225 -16.44 4.38 -11.90
CA SER A 225 -17.56 3.94 -12.74
C SER A 225 -17.46 2.47 -13.16
N MET A 226 -16.28 1.86 -13.02
CA MET A 226 -16.01 0.50 -13.47
C MET A 226 -16.22 -0.52 -12.34
N ARG A 227 -16.77 -1.69 -12.70
CA ARG A 227 -16.97 -2.81 -11.75
C ARG A 227 -15.68 -3.56 -11.43
N GLU A 228 -14.68 -3.47 -12.30
CA GLU A 228 -13.38 -4.13 -12.16
C GLU A 228 -12.27 -3.09 -12.37
N SER A 229 -11.50 -2.81 -11.31
CA SER A 229 -10.37 -1.87 -11.33
C SER A 229 -9.06 -2.49 -11.85
N VAL A 230 -9.07 -3.82 -12.05
CA VAL A 230 -7.93 -4.64 -12.47
C VAL A 230 -8.40 -5.68 -13.48
N LEU A 231 -7.72 -5.79 -14.62
CA LEU A 231 -8.01 -6.81 -15.64
C LEU A 231 -6.77 -7.66 -15.91
N PHE A 232 -6.89 -8.98 -15.81
CA PHE A 232 -5.82 -9.91 -16.16
C PHE A 232 -5.87 -10.31 -17.63
N GLY A 233 -4.71 -10.26 -18.27
CA GLY A 233 -4.52 -10.52 -19.68
C GLY A 233 -4.96 -9.34 -20.55
N LYS A 234 -4.47 -9.36 -21.79
CA LYS A 234 -4.95 -8.46 -22.83
C LYS A 234 -6.33 -8.93 -23.30
N PRO A 235 -7.37 -8.09 -23.25
CA PRO A 235 -8.70 -8.53 -23.64
C PRO A 235 -8.76 -8.81 -25.15
N SER A 236 -9.23 -10.00 -25.53
CA SER A 236 -9.44 -10.39 -26.93
C SER A 236 -10.67 -9.70 -27.54
N GLY A 237 -10.56 -9.15 -28.76
CA GLY A 237 -11.69 -8.60 -29.51
C GLY A 237 -11.91 -7.10 -29.36
N LYS A 238 -13.17 -6.63 -29.45
CA LYS A 238 -13.54 -5.19 -29.43
C LYS A 238 -13.54 -4.60 -28.00
N ALA A 239 -12.48 -4.80 -27.23
CA ALA A 239 -12.29 -4.13 -25.94
C ALA A 239 -11.83 -2.68 -26.14
N LYS A 240 -12.65 -1.89 -26.86
CA LYS A 240 -12.36 -0.50 -27.20
C LYS A 240 -12.09 0.35 -25.97
N PHE A 241 -12.75 0.04 -24.84
CA PHE A 241 -12.60 0.75 -23.59
C PHE A 241 -11.17 0.66 -23.03
N TRP A 242 -10.71 -0.53 -22.64
CA TRP A 242 -9.39 -0.72 -22.04
C TRP A 242 -8.25 -0.25 -22.95
N ARG A 243 -8.38 -0.51 -24.26
CA ARG A 243 -7.43 0.02 -25.24
C ARG A 243 -7.41 1.54 -25.24
N ARG A 244 -8.58 2.18 -25.27
CA ARG A 244 -8.70 3.64 -25.27
C ARG A 244 -8.18 4.23 -23.98
N SER A 245 -8.57 3.71 -22.82
CA SER A 245 -8.09 4.18 -21.52
C SER A 245 -6.58 4.02 -21.36
N TYR A 246 -6.00 2.95 -21.89
CA TYR A 246 -4.55 2.81 -21.97
C TYR A 246 -3.94 3.91 -22.86
N GLN A 247 -4.46 4.10 -24.07
CA GLN A 247 -4.00 5.12 -25.01
C GLN A 247 -4.19 6.57 -24.53
N GLU A 248 -5.14 6.80 -23.62
CA GLU A 248 -5.41 8.09 -22.98
C GLU A 248 -4.54 8.31 -21.71
N GLY A 249 -3.78 7.30 -21.27
CA GLY A 249 -2.88 7.38 -20.11
C GLY A 249 -3.55 7.11 -18.75
N ASP A 250 -4.82 6.71 -18.75
CA ASP A 250 -5.61 6.39 -17.53
C ASP A 250 -5.29 5.00 -16.97
N VAL A 251 -4.70 4.13 -17.79
CA VAL A 251 -4.40 2.74 -17.45
C VAL A 251 -2.93 2.45 -17.74
N ILE A 252 -2.29 1.77 -16.81
CA ILE A 252 -0.97 1.18 -17.00
C ILE A 252 -1.10 -0.34 -17.21
N ALA A 253 -0.12 -0.93 -17.88
CA ALA A 253 0.01 -2.39 -17.92
C ALA A 253 1.24 -2.81 -17.10
N GLN A 254 1.15 -3.93 -16.41
CA GLN A 254 2.25 -4.50 -15.62
C GLN A 254 2.35 -5.98 -15.95
N LYS A 255 3.56 -6.51 -16.11
CA LYS A 255 3.76 -7.95 -16.29
C LYS A 255 3.22 -8.70 -15.08
N ILE A 256 2.52 -9.80 -15.32
CA ILE A 256 1.98 -10.65 -14.26
C ILE A 256 3.14 -11.30 -13.49
N VAL A 257 3.08 -11.19 -12.16
CA VAL A 257 3.86 -12.02 -11.24
C VAL A 257 2.88 -12.93 -10.52
N GLU A 258 3.19 -14.22 -10.50
CA GLU A 258 2.37 -15.18 -9.75
C GLU A 258 2.76 -15.16 -8.27
N PRO A 259 1.80 -15.01 -7.34
CA PRO A 259 2.09 -15.08 -5.92
C PRO A 259 2.55 -16.49 -5.56
N LEU A 260 3.44 -16.60 -4.56
CA LEU A 260 3.67 -17.87 -3.89
C LEU A 260 2.32 -18.42 -3.36
N LYS A 261 2.10 -19.72 -3.56
CA LYS A 261 0.92 -20.39 -3.02
C LYS A 261 1.28 -21.14 -1.75
N HIS A 262 0.61 -20.82 -0.65
CA HIS A 262 0.70 -21.58 0.59
C HIS A 262 -0.57 -22.38 0.80
N ARG A 263 -0.47 -23.72 0.82
CA ARG A 263 -1.62 -24.64 0.97
C ARG A 263 -2.76 -24.34 -0.03
N GLY A 264 -2.39 -23.98 -1.26
CA GLY A 264 -3.33 -23.65 -2.34
C GLY A 264 -3.87 -22.22 -2.33
N LEU A 265 -3.59 -21.42 -1.30
CA LEU A 265 -3.98 -20.01 -1.21
C LEU A 265 -2.89 -19.11 -1.79
N ASN A 266 -3.29 -18.09 -2.56
CA ASN A 266 -2.39 -17.03 -3.00
C ASN A 266 -1.96 -16.19 -1.80
N SER A 267 -0.68 -15.83 -1.72
CA SER A 267 -0.15 -14.94 -0.69
C SER A 267 0.25 -13.57 -1.25
N GLN A 268 -0.24 -12.51 -0.63
CA GLN A 268 0.19 -11.13 -0.87
C GLN A 268 0.78 -10.55 0.41
N LEU A 269 1.91 -9.86 0.32
CA LEU A 269 2.46 -9.11 1.44
C LEU A 269 1.96 -7.67 1.36
N VAL A 270 1.54 -7.15 2.51
CA VAL A 270 1.35 -5.72 2.74
C VAL A 270 2.48 -5.26 3.66
N ILE A 271 3.33 -4.37 3.16
CA ILE A 271 4.47 -3.83 3.90
C ILE A 271 4.26 -2.33 4.10
N LEU A 272 4.44 -1.88 5.34
CA LEU A 272 4.21 -0.51 5.76
C LEU A 272 5.53 0.10 6.23
N ALA A 273 5.87 1.27 5.69
CA ALA A 273 7.10 1.98 5.99
C ALA A 273 6.85 3.45 6.30
N ILE A 274 7.76 4.04 7.08
CA ILE A 274 7.83 5.48 7.36
C ILE A 274 9.20 5.94 6.89
N GLY A 275 9.23 6.87 5.93
CA GLY A 275 10.41 7.22 5.18
C GLY A 275 11.04 5.96 4.57
N HIS A 276 12.31 5.73 4.88
CA HIS A 276 13.06 4.59 4.36
C HIS A 276 13.02 3.34 5.27
N THR A 277 12.23 3.33 6.34
CA THR A 277 12.25 2.25 7.34
C THR A 277 10.98 1.40 7.24
N PRO A 278 11.09 0.09 6.89
CA PRO A 278 10.00 -0.86 7.08
C PRO A 278 9.65 -0.98 8.57
N VAL A 279 8.39 -0.74 8.90
CA VAL A 279 7.92 -0.67 10.28
C VAL A 279 7.15 -1.91 10.68
N ALA A 280 6.12 -2.25 9.88
CA ALA A 280 5.18 -3.32 10.15
C ALA A 280 4.62 -3.88 8.84
N GLY A 281 3.97 -5.02 8.91
CA GLY A 281 3.35 -5.62 7.75
C GLY A 281 2.58 -6.88 8.11
N TYR A 282 1.85 -7.40 7.13
CA TYR A 282 1.11 -8.64 7.25
C TYR A 282 1.02 -9.33 5.90
N VAL A 283 0.94 -10.66 5.92
CA VAL A 283 0.67 -11.46 4.72
C VAL A 283 -0.84 -11.74 4.66
N GLN A 284 -1.42 -11.64 3.47
CA GLN A 284 -2.80 -11.94 3.17
C GLN A 284 -2.89 -13.24 2.38
N PHE A 285 -3.76 -14.15 2.80
CA PHE A 285 -4.03 -15.42 2.12
C PHE A 285 -5.46 -15.45 1.56
N SER A 286 -5.58 -15.76 0.26
CA SER A 286 -6.87 -15.82 -0.43
C SER A 286 -6.91 -16.92 -1.50
N GLU A 287 -8.08 -17.51 -1.69
CA GLU A 287 -8.36 -18.40 -2.82
C GLU A 287 -8.44 -17.63 -4.14
N ARG A 288 -8.73 -16.32 -4.07
CA ARG A 288 -8.87 -15.44 -5.22
C ARG A 288 -7.49 -14.96 -5.67
N ARG A 289 -7.36 -14.69 -6.97
CA ARG A 289 -6.15 -14.11 -7.56
C ARG A 289 -5.95 -12.64 -7.16
N ILE A 290 -7.04 -11.88 -7.07
CA ILE A 290 -7.05 -10.56 -6.43
C ILE A 290 -7.30 -10.78 -4.95
N VAL A 291 -6.32 -10.40 -4.13
CA VAL A 291 -6.39 -10.50 -2.68
C VAL A 291 -7.02 -9.21 -2.15
N ASN A 292 -8.09 -9.35 -1.36
CA ASN A 292 -8.89 -8.24 -0.82
C ASN A 292 -8.93 -8.32 0.71
N ASP A 293 -9.52 -7.30 1.33
CA ASP A 293 -9.63 -7.08 2.79
C ASP A 293 -10.34 -8.19 3.57
N ASN A 294 -11.10 -9.06 2.90
CA ASN A 294 -11.78 -10.21 3.52
C ASN A 294 -10.94 -11.50 3.55
N SER A 295 -9.63 -11.37 3.29
CA SER A 295 -8.65 -12.45 3.31
C SER A 295 -8.29 -12.89 4.75
N ILE A 296 -7.43 -13.89 4.86
CA ILE A 296 -6.86 -14.33 6.15
C ILE A 296 -5.49 -13.65 6.30
N HIS A 297 -5.25 -13.00 7.42
CA HIS A 297 -4.01 -12.28 7.69
C HIS A 297 -3.04 -13.10 8.56
N GLY A 298 -1.76 -13.04 8.23
CA GLY A 298 -0.67 -13.62 9.01
C GLY A 298 0.42 -12.58 9.27
N PRO A 299 1.27 -12.79 10.29
CA PRO A 299 2.30 -11.82 10.64
C PRO A 299 3.46 -11.76 9.63
N ILE A 300 4.11 -10.61 9.55
CA ILE A 300 5.42 -10.46 8.90
C ILE A 300 6.45 -10.05 9.97
N LEU A 301 7.58 -10.75 10.01
CA LEU A 301 8.75 -10.35 10.78
C LEU A 301 9.83 -9.84 9.84
N PHE A 302 10.28 -8.60 10.06
CA PHE A 302 11.47 -8.04 9.44
C PHE A 302 12.66 -8.36 10.35
N GLU A 303 13.57 -9.20 9.91
CA GLU A 303 14.82 -9.46 10.62
C GLU A 303 15.67 -8.17 10.60
N LYS A 304 16.19 -7.79 11.78
CA LYS A 304 16.95 -6.55 12.03
C LYS A 304 18.30 -6.88 12.67
#